data_AF-A0A0F3IVZ0-F1
#
_entry.id   AF-A0A0F3IVZ0-F1
#
_cell.length_a   1.000
_cell.length_b   1.000
_cell.length_c   1.000
_cell.angle_alpha   90.00
_cell.angle_beta   90.00
_cell.angle_gamma   90.00
#
_symmetry.space_group_name_H-M   'P 1'
#
loop_
_entity.id
_entity.type
_entity.pdbx_description
1 polymer ?
#
loop_
_entity_poly.entity_id
_entity_poly.type
_entity_poly.pdbx_seq_one_letter_code
_entity_poly.pdbx_strand_id
1 'polypeptide(L)'
;MAERIRERLDCRPDEVVAQAALDPELSPQAVASAAQSAASRLEKLSAEREALGPVNLRADQELAEITAQIETLSAEKEDLTQAIERLRGAIASINREGRERLLASFHKVNGFFEELFVRLFGGGRAHLQLTESDDPLAAGLEIMASPPGKKLQTLSLLSGGEQALTALSLIFAVFLTNPSPICVLDEVDAPLDDANVDRFCGLLDHIASASGTRFLCVTHHRLTMARMDRLYGVTMAERGISQLVSVDLSRAEKLRFPPRDPGTPELPGLRG
;
A
#
# COMPACT_ATOMS: atom_id res chain seq x y z
N MET A 1 35.10 61.14 -64.39
CA MET A 1 34.28 61.73 -63.31
C MET A 1 32.79 61.76 -63.68
N ALA A 2 32.41 62.22 -64.87
CA ALA A 2 31.03 62.19 -65.36
C ALA A 2 30.40 60.77 -65.42
N GLU A 3 31.15 59.73 -65.80
CA GLU A 3 30.66 58.34 -65.79
C GLU A 3 30.33 57.83 -64.38
N ARG A 4 31.20 58.10 -63.40
CA ARG A 4 30.97 57.72 -61.99
C ARG A 4 29.74 58.38 -61.37
N ILE A 5 29.46 59.62 -61.75
CA ILE A 5 28.27 60.35 -61.30
C ILE A 5 27.02 59.69 -61.87
N ARG A 6 27.04 59.37 -63.17
CA ARG A 6 25.93 58.68 -63.85
C ARG A 6 25.67 57.29 -63.28
N GLU A 7 26.72 56.55 -62.91
CA GLU A 7 26.59 55.18 -62.39
C GLU A 7 26.07 55.12 -60.94
N ARG A 8 26.38 56.12 -60.10
CA ARG A 8 25.99 56.14 -58.68
C ARG A 8 24.75 56.93 -58.35
N LEU A 9 24.47 58.00 -59.11
CA LEU A 9 23.38 58.94 -58.84
C LEU A 9 22.32 58.96 -59.94
N ASP A 10 22.54 58.18 -61.01
CA ASP A 10 21.65 58.05 -62.18
C ASP A 10 21.26 59.40 -62.81
N CYS A 11 22.20 60.34 -62.84
CA CYS A 11 21.98 61.71 -63.34
C CYS A 11 23.16 62.25 -64.14
N ARG A 12 22.93 63.35 -64.89
CA ARG A 12 24.01 64.07 -65.60
C ARG A 12 24.79 64.97 -64.62
N PRO A 13 26.08 65.29 -64.90
CA PRO A 13 26.90 66.13 -64.01
C PRO A 13 26.26 67.47 -63.65
N ASP A 14 25.51 68.05 -64.59
CA ASP A 14 24.84 69.35 -64.42
C ASP A 14 23.57 69.26 -63.56
N GLU A 15 23.03 68.06 -63.35
CA GLU A 15 21.80 67.81 -62.60
C GLU A 15 22.07 67.45 -61.13
N VAL A 16 23.33 67.19 -60.75
CA VAL A 16 23.73 66.74 -59.41
C VAL A 16 23.34 67.75 -58.33
N VAL A 17 23.51 69.05 -58.60
CA VAL A 17 23.20 70.12 -57.63
C VAL A 17 21.70 70.20 -57.38
N ALA A 18 20.89 70.03 -58.43
CA ALA A 18 19.43 70.04 -58.33
C ALA A 18 18.91 68.79 -57.59
N GLN A 19 19.49 67.61 -57.86
CA GLN A 19 19.09 66.35 -57.24
C GLN A 19 19.54 66.24 -55.77
N ALA A 20 20.67 66.85 -55.42
CA ALA A 20 21.17 66.92 -54.04
C ALA A 20 20.44 67.98 -53.19
N ALA A 21 19.49 68.73 -53.76
CA ALA A 21 18.76 69.82 -53.10
C ALA A 21 19.69 70.82 -52.38
N LEU A 22 20.84 71.11 -52.99
CA LEU A 22 21.81 72.06 -52.47
C LEU A 22 21.46 73.47 -52.96
N ASP A 23 21.51 74.46 -52.08
CA ASP A 23 21.32 75.86 -52.42
C ASP A 23 22.45 76.32 -53.38
N PRO A 24 22.16 76.81 -54.60
CA PRO A 24 23.17 77.18 -55.58
C PRO A 24 24.10 78.33 -55.16
N GLU A 25 23.76 79.08 -54.10
CA GLU A 25 24.59 80.16 -53.54
C GLU A 25 25.51 79.74 -52.38
N LEU A 26 25.50 78.45 -51.99
CA LEU A 26 26.40 77.95 -50.94
C LEU A 26 27.87 78.09 -51.35
N SER A 27 28.68 78.67 -50.45
CA SER A 27 30.11 78.78 -50.68
C SER A 27 30.76 77.39 -50.82
N PRO A 28 31.80 77.22 -51.67
CA PRO A 28 32.46 75.92 -51.84
C PRO A 28 32.95 75.29 -50.54
N GLN A 29 33.29 76.11 -49.53
CA GLN A 29 33.67 75.67 -48.18
C GLN A 29 32.48 75.15 -47.36
N ALA A 30 31.30 75.75 -47.47
CA ALA A 30 30.10 75.30 -46.77
C ALA A 30 29.60 73.96 -47.34
N VAL A 31 29.63 73.80 -48.67
CA VAL A 31 29.32 72.53 -49.34
C VAL A 31 30.31 71.43 -48.94
N ALA A 32 31.61 71.77 -48.89
CA ALA A 32 32.64 70.82 -48.46
C ALA A 32 32.47 70.39 -46.99
N SER A 33 32.15 71.33 -46.09
CA SER A 33 31.90 71.03 -44.67
C SER A 33 30.67 70.14 -44.46
N ALA A 34 29.56 70.43 -45.15
CA ALA A 34 28.35 69.62 -45.11
C ALA A 34 28.58 68.21 -45.67
N ALA A 35 29.33 68.10 -46.78
CA ALA A 35 29.72 66.83 -47.36
C ALA A 35 30.62 66.02 -46.41
N GLN A 36 31.56 66.67 -45.72
CA GLN A 36 32.43 66.03 -44.72
C GLN A 36 31.62 65.49 -43.52
N SER A 37 30.64 66.26 -43.03
CA SER A 37 29.75 65.85 -41.93
C SER A 37 28.84 64.69 -42.34
N ALA A 38 28.26 64.76 -43.53
CA ALA A 38 27.45 63.67 -44.09
C ALA A 38 28.27 62.40 -44.30
N ALA A 39 29.51 62.52 -44.81
CA ALA A 39 30.41 61.39 -44.99
C ALA A 39 30.78 60.72 -43.64
N SER A 40 31.11 61.52 -42.62
CA SER A 40 31.40 60.99 -41.28
C SER A 40 30.17 60.30 -40.66
N ARG A 41 28.97 60.86 -40.85
CA ARG A 41 27.73 60.25 -40.38
C ARG A 41 27.44 58.93 -41.11
N LEU A 42 27.68 58.89 -42.42
CA LEU A 42 27.52 57.68 -43.23
C LEU A 42 28.53 56.60 -42.83
N GLU A 43 29.78 56.95 -42.56
CA GLU A 43 30.79 56.01 -42.03
C GLU A 43 30.38 55.44 -40.68
N LYS A 44 29.92 56.29 -39.75
CA LYS A 44 29.42 55.82 -38.44
C LYS A 44 28.24 54.87 -38.57
N LEU A 45 27.21 55.25 -39.33
CA LEU A 45 26.03 54.41 -39.55
C LEU A 45 26.37 53.12 -40.31
N SER A 46 27.32 53.16 -41.24
CA SER A 46 27.78 51.96 -41.95
C SER A 46 28.56 51.03 -41.03
N ALA A 47 29.40 51.57 -40.14
CA ALA A 47 30.11 50.80 -39.13
C ALA A 47 29.17 50.18 -38.10
N GLU A 48 28.14 50.92 -37.65
CA GLU A 48 27.08 50.41 -36.78
C GLU A 48 26.29 49.28 -37.45
N ARG A 49 25.95 49.44 -38.74
CA ARG A 49 25.30 48.39 -39.54
C ARG A 49 26.17 47.14 -39.65
N GLU A 50 27.47 47.29 -39.90
CA GLU A 50 28.38 46.14 -40.02
C GLU A 50 28.59 45.45 -38.67
N ALA A 51 28.59 46.20 -37.56
CA ALA A 51 28.72 45.67 -36.20
C ALA A 51 27.51 44.83 -35.76
N LEU A 52 26.31 45.06 -36.33
CA LEU A 52 25.12 44.25 -36.09
C LEU A 52 25.24 42.81 -36.64
N GLY A 53 26.20 42.58 -37.55
CA GLY A 53 26.43 41.27 -38.13
C GLY A 53 25.41 40.87 -39.20
N PRO A 54 25.53 39.66 -39.76
CA PRO A 54 24.65 39.18 -40.82
C PRO A 54 23.22 38.95 -40.31
N VAL A 55 22.22 39.36 -41.10
CA VAL A 55 20.80 39.12 -40.80
C VAL A 55 20.52 37.62 -40.88
N ASN A 56 19.97 37.05 -39.81
CA ASN A 56 19.49 35.67 -39.84
C ASN A 56 18.18 35.58 -40.62
N LEU A 57 18.26 35.24 -41.91
CA LEU A 57 17.10 35.09 -42.80
C LEU A 57 16.17 33.93 -42.39
N ARG A 58 16.61 33.03 -41.51
CA ARG A 58 15.82 31.90 -41.00
C ARG A 58 15.17 32.19 -39.64
N ALA A 59 15.42 33.35 -39.03
CA ALA A 59 14.94 33.68 -37.70
C ALA A 59 13.43 33.52 -37.56
N ASP A 60 12.65 33.95 -38.56
CA ASP A 60 11.19 33.86 -38.52
C ASP A 60 10.70 32.39 -38.56
N GLN A 61 11.39 31.53 -39.31
CA GLN A 61 11.06 30.10 -39.39
C GLN A 61 11.45 29.37 -38.11
N GLU A 62 12.67 29.61 -37.60
CA GLU A 62 13.17 29.03 -36.35
C GLU A 62 12.30 29.46 -35.15
N LEU A 63 11.88 30.73 -35.12
CA LEU A 63 10.97 31.24 -34.09
C LEU A 63 9.62 30.49 -34.14
N ALA A 64 9.06 30.29 -35.34
CA ALA A 64 7.80 29.56 -35.49
C ALA A 64 7.91 28.09 -35.05
N GLU A 65 9.00 27.40 -35.44
CA GLU A 65 9.28 26.01 -35.05
C GLU A 65 9.44 25.87 -33.53
N ILE A 66 10.24 26.73 -32.90
CA ILE A 66 10.46 26.72 -31.45
C ILE A 66 9.18 27.06 -30.71
N THR A 67 8.39 28.02 -31.20
CA THR A 67 7.12 28.40 -30.57
C THR A 67 6.14 27.22 -30.59
N ALA A 68 5.99 26.54 -31.74
CA ALA A 68 5.15 25.35 -31.84
C ALA A 68 5.61 24.21 -30.90
N GLN A 69 6.93 24.04 -30.75
CA GLN A 69 7.49 23.06 -29.82
C GLN A 69 7.21 23.43 -28.35
N ILE A 70 7.33 24.71 -28.00
CA ILE A 70 7.01 25.22 -26.66
C ILE A 70 5.53 25.03 -26.35
N GLU A 71 4.63 25.33 -27.29
CA GLU A 71 3.19 25.11 -27.13
C GLU A 71 2.87 23.64 -26.87
N THR A 72 3.46 22.74 -27.66
CA THR A 72 3.28 21.29 -27.49
C THR A 72 3.76 20.81 -26.12
N LEU A 73 5.00 21.14 -25.74
CA LEU A 73 5.57 20.74 -24.45
C LEU A 73 4.80 21.34 -23.26
N SER A 74 4.27 22.56 -23.42
CA SER A 74 3.46 23.20 -22.37
C SER A 74 2.13 22.47 -22.18
N ALA A 75 1.49 22.05 -23.27
CA ALA A 75 0.26 21.26 -23.21
C ALA A 75 0.49 19.88 -22.58
N GLU A 76 1.58 19.18 -22.96
CA GLU A 76 1.95 17.89 -22.35
C GLU A 76 2.25 18.01 -20.86
N LYS A 77 2.99 19.06 -20.45
CA LYS A 77 3.26 19.35 -19.05
C LYS A 77 1.97 19.58 -18.26
N GLU A 78 1.04 20.34 -18.83
CA GLU A 78 -0.24 20.64 -18.20
C GLU A 78 -1.08 19.37 -18.01
N ASP A 79 -1.19 18.52 -19.04
CA ASP A 79 -1.89 17.24 -18.92
C ASP A 79 -1.24 16.32 -17.87
N LEU A 80 0.09 16.24 -17.84
CA LEU A 80 0.82 15.47 -16.83
C LEU A 80 0.55 16.01 -15.41
N THR A 81 0.51 17.33 -15.25
CA THR A 81 0.24 17.98 -13.96
C THR A 81 -1.18 17.66 -13.49
N GLN A 82 -2.18 17.76 -14.38
CA GLN A 82 -3.57 17.37 -14.09
C GLN A 82 -3.70 15.86 -13.81
N ALA A 83 -2.93 15.00 -14.49
CA ALA A 83 -2.89 13.57 -14.20
C ALA A 83 -2.34 13.30 -12.78
N ILE A 84 -1.26 13.99 -12.38
CA ILE A 84 -0.68 13.89 -11.03
C ILE A 84 -1.71 14.31 -9.97
N GLU A 85 -2.44 15.41 -10.19
CA GLU A 85 -3.47 15.88 -9.26
C GLU A 85 -4.62 14.86 -9.12
N ARG A 86 -5.11 14.33 -10.24
CA ARG A 86 -6.13 13.26 -10.25
C ARG A 86 -5.66 12.03 -9.47
N LEU A 87 -4.42 11.58 -9.69
CA LEU A 87 -3.85 10.44 -8.98
C LEU A 87 -3.71 10.69 -7.48
N ARG A 88 -3.25 11.89 -7.08
CA ARG A 88 -3.17 12.28 -5.66
C ARG A 88 -4.55 12.29 -5.00
N GLY A 89 -5.57 12.79 -5.70
CA GLY A 89 -6.95 12.75 -5.23
C GLY A 89 -7.47 11.32 -5.05
N ALA A 90 -7.18 10.42 -6.00
CA ALA A 90 -7.54 9.01 -5.91
C ALA A 90 -6.86 8.32 -4.72
N ILE A 91 -5.55 8.55 -4.52
CA ILE A 91 -4.79 8.02 -3.38
C ILE A 91 -5.40 8.51 -2.06
N ALA A 92 -5.75 9.80 -1.95
CA ALA A 92 -6.37 10.34 -0.75
C ALA A 92 -7.73 9.69 -0.44
N SER A 93 -8.54 9.41 -1.48
CA SER A 93 -9.81 8.72 -1.31
C SER A 93 -9.62 7.27 -0.85
N ILE A 94 -8.69 6.54 -1.46
CA ILE A 94 -8.36 5.15 -1.09
C ILE A 94 -7.82 5.10 0.34
N ASN A 95 -6.94 6.03 0.73
CA ASN A 95 -6.39 6.08 2.08
C ASN A 95 -7.47 6.37 3.13
N ARG A 96 -8.43 7.25 2.82
CA ARG A 96 -9.56 7.52 3.73
C ARG A 96 -10.40 6.26 3.95
N GLU A 97 -10.80 5.60 2.87
CA GLU A 97 -11.57 4.37 2.94
C GLU A 97 -10.78 3.23 3.63
N GLY A 98 -9.48 3.13 3.34
CA GLY A 98 -8.57 2.19 3.98
C GLY A 98 -8.49 2.39 5.49
N ARG A 99 -8.36 3.63 5.97
CA ARG A 99 -8.35 3.96 7.40
C ARG A 99 -9.64 3.54 8.09
N GLU A 100 -10.79 3.87 7.51
CA GLU A 100 -12.10 3.51 8.08
C GLU A 100 -12.27 1.99 8.18
N ARG A 101 -11.95 1.26 7.11
CA ARG A 101 -12.05 -0.21 7.08
C ARG A 101 -11.06 -0.87 8.02
N LEU A 102 -9.84 -0.34 8.13
CA LEU A 102 -8.81 -0.86 9.03
C LEU A 102 -9.22 -0.66 10.49
N LEU A 103 -9.67 0.54 10.87
CA LEU A 103 -10.15 0.82 12.24
C LEU A 103 -11.36 -0.02 12.60
N ALA A 104 -12.33 -0.17 11.68
CA ALA A 104 -13.49 -1.02 11.90
C ALA A 104 -13.09 -2.48 12.14
N SER A 105 -12.17 -3.00 11.33
CA SER A 105 -11.63 -4.36 11.48
C SER A 105 -10.84 -4.50 12.78
N PHE A 106 -10.00 -3.52 13.11
CA PHE A 106 -9.21 -3.48 14.33
C PHE A 106 -10.09 -3.56 15.58
N HIS A 107 -11.13 -2.72 15.67
CA HIS A 107 -12.05 -2.76 16.80
C HIS A 107 -12.82 -4.09 16.89
N LYS A 108 -13.21 -4.66 15.75
CA LYS A 108 -13.87 -5.97 15.70
C LYS A 108 -12.96 -7.09 16.21
N VAL A 109 -11.71 -7.14 15.73
CA VAL A 109 -10.71 -8.11 16.17
C VAL A 109 -10.38 -7.90 17.65
N ASN A 110 -10.18 -6.66 18.09
CA ASN A 110 -9.85 -6.35 19.49
C ASN A 110 -10.96 -6.80 20.44
N GLY A 111 -12.23 -6.60 20.08
CA GLY A 111 -13.37 -7.07 20.88
C GLY A 111 -13.39 -8.59 21.04
N PHE A 112 -13.23 -9.34 19.94
CA PHE A 112 -13.15 -10.80 20.03
C PHE A 112 -11.90 -11.28 20.77
N PHE A 113 -10.77 -10.59 20.62
CA PHE A 113 -9.53 -10.91 21.31
C PHE A 113 -9.68 -10.75 22.83
N GLU A 114 -10.26 -9.64 23.28
CA GLU A 114 -10.57 -9.41 24.71
C GLU A 114 -11.46 -10.53 25.28
N GLU A 115 -12.53 -10.90 24.57
CA GLU A 115 -13.46 -11.94 25.00
C GLU A 115 -12.82 -13.33 25.06
N LEU A 116 -12.14 -13.74 23.99
CA LEU A 116 -11.50 -15.05 23.90
C LEU A 116 -10.35 -15.20 24.89
N PHE A 117 -9.58 -14.13 25.11
CA PHE A 117 -8.49 -14.13 26.08
C PHE A 117 -9.02 -14.37 27.51
N VAL A 118 -10.03 -13.62 27.93
CA VAL A 118 -10.64 -13.77 29.26
C VAL A 118 -11.21 -15.18 29.44
N ARG A 119 -11.83 -15.73 28.39
CA ARG A 119 -12.38 -17.08 28.41
C ARG A 119 -11.30 -18.16 28.51
N LEU A 120 -10.20 -18.04 27.77
CA LEU A 120 -9.09 -18.98 27.80
C LEU A 120 -8.38 -18.97 29.17
N PHE A 121 -8.10 -17.80 29.73
CA PHE A 121 -7.35 -17.68 30.99
C PHE A 121 -8.24 -17.71 32.24
N GLY A 122 -9.57 -17.66 32.10
CA GLY A 122 -10.52 -17.57 33.20
C GLY A 122 -10.46 -16.24 33.96
N GLY A 123 -9.96 -15.18 33.31
CA GLY A 123 -9.71 -13.87 33.88
C GLY A 123 -8.57 -13.13 33.18
N GLY A 124 -8.15 -12.00 33.75
CA GLY A 124 -7.15 -11.14 33.13
C GLY A 124 -7.75 -10.18 32.10
N ARG A 125 -6.89 -9.56 31.29
CA ARG A 125 -7.27 -8.66 30.18
C ARG A 125 -6.19 -8.66 29.11
N ALA A 126 -6.58 -8.57 27.85
CA ALA A 126 -5.64 -8.36 26.76
C ALA A 126 -6.29 -7.47 25.70
N HIS A 127 -5.53 -6.57 25.09
CA HIS A 127 -6.01 -5.70 24.01
C HIS A 127 -4.88 -5.43 23.02
N LEU A 128 -5.26 -5.00 21.83
CA LEU A 128 -4.38 -4.51 20.80
C LEU A 128 -4.16 -3.01 20.97
N GLN A 129 -2.92 -2.57 20.79
CA GLN A 129 -2.56 -1.16 20.86
C GLN A 129 -1.84 -0.75 19.57
N LEU A 130 -2.30 0.33 18.94
CA LEU A 130 -1.58 0.97 17.85
C LEU A 130 -0.46 1.83 18.42
N THR A 131 0.75 1.67 17.90
CA THR A 131 1.97 2.37 18.36
C THR A 131 2.64 3.12 17.21
N GLU A 132 3.65 3.94 17.51
CA GLU A 132 4.54 4.63 16.55
C GLU A 132 3.94 5.77 15.71
N SER A 133 2.63 5.79 15.45
CA SER A 133 2.00 6.84 14.66
C SER A 133 0.53 7.04 15.02
N ASP A 134 0.03 8.27 14.83
CA ASP A 134 -1.39 8.60 14.90
C ASP A 134 -2.16 8.15 13.64
N ASP A 135 -1.47 7.89 12.52
CA ASP A 135 -2.11 7.35 11.31
C ASP A 135 -2.21 5.82 11.40
N PRO A 136 -3.43 5.23 11.43
CA PRO A 136 -3.61 3.79 11.52
C PRO A 136 -2.96 2.99 10.38
N LEU A 137 -2.70 3.62 9.22
CA LEU A 137 -2.01 2.98 8.09
C LEU A 137 -0.49 2.89 8.26
N ALA A 138 0.08 3.72 9.14
CA ALA A 138 1.52 3.78 9.41
C ALA A 138 1.88 3.32 10.82
N ALA A 139 0.88 3.06 11.67
CA ALA A 139 1.07 2.63 13.04
C ALA A 139 1.54 1.17 13.12
N GLY A 140 2.42 0.89 14.09
CA GLY A 140 2.74 -0.45 14.53
C GLY A 140 1.58 -1.06 15.33
N LEU A 141 1.61 -2.38 15.51
CA LEU A 141 0.63 -3.12 16.32
C LEU A 141 1.36 -3.85 17.45
N GLU A 142 1.05 -3.48 18.69
CA GLU A 142 1.50 -4.19 19.88
C GLU A 142 0.36 -4.96 20.54
N ILE A 143 0.69 -6.15 21.05
CA ILE A 143 -0.22 -7.01 21.79
C ILE A 143 0.07 -6.84 23.27
N MET A 144 -0.90 -6.29 23.99
CA MET A 144 -0.81 -6.02 25.42
C MET A 144 -1.67 -7.02 26.18
N ALA A 145 -1.05 -7.84 27.03
CA ALA A 145 -1.75 -8.88 27.77
C ALA A 145 -1.40 -8.85 29.26
N SER A 146 -2.40 -9.20 30.08
CA SER A 146 -2.33 -9.26 31.54
C SER A 146 -3.02 -10.53 31.99
N PRO A 147 -2.31 -11.67 32.04
CA PRO A 147 -2.83 -12.91 32.62
C PRO A 147 -3.29 -12.70 34.07
N PRO A 148 -4.16 -13.56 34.61
CA PRO A 148 -4.65 -13.43 35.98
C PRO A 148 -3.48 -13.40 36.99
N GLY A 149 -3.41 -12.34 37.79
CA GLY A 149 -2.36 -12.13 38.79
C GLY A 149 -1.06 -11.48 38.29
N LYS A 150 -0.96 -11.15 36.99
CA LYS A 150 0.19 -10.43 36.40
C LYS A 150 -0.18 -9.03 35.96
N LYS A 151 0.83 -8.16 35.84
CA LYS A 151 0.69 -6.81 35.27
C LYS A 151 0.58 -6.87 33.75
N LEU A 152 0.10 -5.78 33.14
CA LEU A 152 0.04 -5.62 31.70
C LEU A 152 1.47 -5.59 31.12
N GLN A 153 1.74 -6.48 30.18
CA GLN A 153 3.06 -6.64 29.55
C GLN A 153 2.88 -6.92 28.05
N THR A 154 3.94 -6.69 27.29
CA THR A 154 4.01 -7.05 25.87
C THR A 154 4.14 -8.56 25.70
N LEU A 155 3.68 -9.09 24.56
CA LEU A 155 3.69 -10.53 24.25
C LEU A 155 5.09 -11.19 24.43
N SER A 156 6.16 -10.47 24.13
CA SER A 156 7.55 -10.96 24.23
C SER A 156 8.05 -11.19 25.66
N LEU A 157 7.33 -10.66 26.67
CA LEU A 157 7.70 -10.77 28.08
C LEU A 157 6.91 -11.88 28.81
N LEU A 158 6.00 -12.58 28.13
CA LEU A 158 5.20 -13.67 28.70
C LEU A 158 5.97 -15.00 28.75
N SER A 159 5.47 -15.97 29.53
CA SER A 159 5.99 -17.34 29.50
C SER A 159 5.64 -18.02 28.17
N GLY A 160 6.39 -19.04 27.75
CA GLY A 160 6.16 -19.69 26.44
C GLY A 160 4.73 -20.23 26.24
N GLY A 161 4.13 -20.84 27.28
CA GLY A 161 2.74 -21.31 27.22
C GLY A 161 1.71 -20.18 27.22
N GLU A 162 1.95 -19.11 27.99
CA GLU A 162 1.10 -17.92 27.98
C GLU A 162 1.17 -17.18 26.63
N GLN A 163 2.36 -17.09 26.05
CA GLN A 163 2.61 -16.51 24.74
C GLN A 163 1.86 -17.29 23.66
N ALA A 164 1.94 -18.63 23.68
CA ALA A 164 1.24 -19.49 22.74
C ALA A 164 -0.28 -19.33 22.84
N LEU A 165 -0.86 -19.36 24.05
CA LEU A 165 -2.30 -19.15 24.25
C LEU A 165 -2.76 -17.75 23.85
N THR A 166 -1.96 -16.72 24.16
CA THR A 166 -2.28 -15.34 23.79
C THR A 166 -2.28 -15.20 22.26
N ALA A 167 -1.27 -15.74 21.57
CA ALA A 167 -1.23 -15.74 20.11
C ALA A 167 -2.42 -16.52 19.51
N LEU A 168 -2.74 -17.68 20.08
CA LEU A 168 -3.86 -18.50 19.64
C LEU A 168 -5.21 -17.77 19.79
N SER A 169 -5.39 -17.05 20.90
CA SER A 169 -6.59 -16.23 21.12
C SER A 169 -6.73 -15.12 20.07
N LEU A 170 -5.62 -14.51 19.64
CA LEU A 170 -5.63 -13.51 18.57
C LEU A 170 -5.95 -14.14 17.21
N ILE A 171 -5.38 -15.29 16.89
CA ILE A 171 -5.67 -16.01 15.64
C ILE A 171 -7.16 -16.34 15.56
N PHE A 172 -7.75 -16.84 16.65
CA PHE A 172 -9.19 -17.11 16.69
C PHE A 172 -10.04 -15.85 16.68
N ALA A 173 -9.59 -14.75 17.29
CA ALA A 173 -10.28 -13.46 17.21
C ALA A 173 -10.37 -12.95 15.77
N VAL A 174 -9.28 -13.06 15.02
CA VAL A 174 -9.25 -12.75 13.58
C VAL A 174 -10.17 -13.71 12.82
N PHE A 175 -10.12 -15.00 13.11
CA PHE A 175 -10.99 -16.00 12.48
C PHE A 175 -12.49 -15.71 12.67
N LEU A 176 -12.91 -15.29 13.86
CA LEU A 176 -14.31 -14.96 14.16
C LEU A 176 -14.82 -13.71 13.41
N THR A 177 -13.93 -12.87 12.88
CA THR A 177 -14.39 -11.72 12.07
C THR A 177 -15.03 -12.13 10.76
N ASN A 178 -14.60 -13.27 10.20
CA ASN A 178 -15.14 -13.87 8.98
C ASN A 178 -14.98 -15.41 9.07
N PRO A 179 -15.91 -16.12 9.76
CA PRO A 179 -15.73 -17.53 10.06
C PRO A 179 -15.80 -18.39 8.80
N SER A 180 -14.79 -19.25 8.63
CA SER A 180 -14.78 -20.28 7.58
C SER A 180 -15.62 -21.49 7.99
N PRO A 181 -16.28 -22.20 7.04
CA PRO A 181 -16.94 -23.46 7.33
C PRO A 181 -15.97 -24.56 7.81
N ILE A 182 -14.69 -24.49 7.43
CA ILE A 182 -13.66 -25.46 7.84
C ILE A 182 -12.41 -24.71 8.31
N CYS A 183 -11.85 -25.14 9.45
CA CYS A 183 -10.59 -24.66 10.00
C CYS A 183 -9.66 -25.86 10.27
N VAL A 184 -8.42 -25.79 9.77
CA VAL A 184 -7.40 -26.84 9.95
C VAL A 184 -6.34 -26.32 10.92
N LEU A 185 -6.04 -27.10 11.95
CA LEU A 185 -5.06 -26.79 12.99
C LEU A 185 -4.00 -27.88 12.99
N ASP A 186 -2.72 -27.52 12.87
CA ASP A 186 -1.61 -28.47 12.82
C ASP A 186 -0.66 -28.26 14.00
N GLU A 187 -0.62 -29.23 14.91
CA GLU A 187 0.21 -29.28 16.13
C GLU A 187 0.21 -27.99 16.98
N VAL A 188 -0.89 -27.26 16.97
CA VAL A 188 -1.04 -25.98 17.70
C VAL A 188 -0.99 -26.14 19.21
N ASP A 189 -1.15 -27.36 19.71
CA ASP A 189 -1.13 -27.75 21.12
C ASP A 189 0.25 -28.23 21.61
N ALA A 190 1.24 -28.36 20.74
CA ALA A 190 2.60 -28.77 21.11
C ALA A 190 3.27 -27.91 22.21
N PRO A 191 3.10 -26.57 22.27
CA PRO A 191 3.70 -25.75 23.33
C PRO A 191 2.84 -25.64 24.60
N LEU A 192 1.68 -26.30 24.65
CA LEU A 192 0.71 -26.18 25.74
C LEU A 192 0.89 -27.30 26.77
N ASP A 193 0.64 -26.99 28.04
CA ASP A 193 0.51 -27.99 29.10
C ASP A 193 -0.93 -28.55 29.16
N ASP A 194 -1.12 -29.63 29.92
CA ASP A 194 -2.41 -30.32 30.02
C ASP A 194 -3.59 -29.39 30.39
N ALA A 195 -3.36 -28.43 31.30
CA ALA A 195 -4.38 -27.48 31.73
C ALA A 195 -4.75 -26.48 30.61
N ASN A 196 -3.76 -26.01 29.84
CA ASN A 196 -3.97 -25.10 28.73
C ASN A 196 -4.54 -25.81 27.49
N VAL A 197 -4.21 -27.08 27.28
CA VAL A 197 -4.85 -27.92 26.25
C VAL A 197 -6.35 -28.08 26.54
N ASP A 198 -6.75 -28.28 27.79
CA ASP A 198 -8.17 -28.39 28.15
C ASP A 198 -8.94 -27.09 27.85
N ARG A 199 -8.34 -25.93 28.18
CA ARG A 199 -8.89 -24.60 27.85
C ARG A 199 -9.00 -24.40 26.34
N PHE A 200 -7.98 -24.81 25.60
CA PHE A 200 -7.99 -24.75 24.13
C PHE A 200 -9.10 -25.61 23.53
N CYS A 201 -9.28 -26.85 24.00
CA CYS A 201 -10.36 -27.72 23.52
C CYS A 201 -11.74 -27.11 23.81
N GLY A 202 -11.94 -26.56 25.02
CA GLY A 202 -13.19 -25.87 25.35
C GLY A 202 -13.45 -24.62 24.49
N LEU A 203 -12.39 -23.95 24.03
CA LEU A 203 -12.51 -22.86 23.06
C LEU A 203 -12.96 -23.36 21.70
N LEU A 204 -12.39 -24.46 21.19
CA LEU A 204 -12.78 -25.05 19.92
C LEU A 204 -14.25 -25.46 19.93
N ASP A 205 -14.71 -26.11 20.99
CA ASP A 205 -16.12 -26.50 21.16
C ASP A 205 -17.05 -25.29 21.12
N HIS A 206 -16.62 -24.20 21.77
CA HIS A 206 -17.39 -22.95 21.75
C HIS A 206 -17.47 -22.35 20.35
N ILE A 207 -16.34 -22.24 19.64
CA ILE A 207 -16.33 -21.66 18.30
C ILE A 207 -17.14 -22.55 17.36
N ALA A 208 -16.97 -23.88 17.42
CA ALA A 208 -17.71 -24.84 16.60
C ALA A 208 -19.22 -24.71 16.78
N SER A 209 -19.68 -24.58 18.04
CA SER A 209 -21.10 -24.42 18.36
C SER A 209 -21.65 -23.03 18.00
N ALA A 210 -20.87 -21.96 18.15
CA ALA A 210 -21.31 -20.60 17.90
C ALA A 210 -21.32 -20.22 16.41
N SER A 211 -20.29 -20.61 15.63
CA SER A 211 -20.14 -20.24 14.22
C SER A 211 -20.52 -21.35 13.25
N GLY A 212 -20.75 -22.58 13.73
CA GLY A 212 -20.95 -23.75 12.87
C GLY A 212 -19.67 -24.20 12.13
N THR A 213 -18.50 -23.71 12.55
CA THR A 213 -17.21 -24.07 11.96
C THR A 213 -16.84 -25.51 12.31
N ARG A 214 -16.37 -26.26 11.30
CA ARG A 214 -15.82 -27.60 11.49
C ARG A 214 -14.31 -27.54 11.66
N PHE A 215 -13.80 -28.11 12.74
CA PHE A 215 -12.36 -28.18 12.99
C PHE A 215 -11.77 -29.51 12.54
N LEU A 216 -10.61 -29.45 11.87
CA LEU A 216 -9.74 -30.58 11.59
C LEU A 216 -8.43 -30.33 12.34
N CYS A 217 -8.21 -31.05 13.44
CA CYS A 217 -6.99 -30.92 14.24
C CYS A 217 -6.04 -32.08 13.95
N VAL A 218 -4.81 -31.76 13.56
CA VAL A 218 -3.69 -32.68 13.47
C VAL A 218 -2.87 -32.50 14.74
N THR A 219 -2.73 -33.56 15.52
CA THR A 219 -2.07 -33.51 16.83
C THR A 219 -1.59 -34.91 17.24
N HIS A 220 -0.58 -34.96 18.10
CA HIS A 220 -0.17 -36.13 18.84
C HIS A 220 -0.52 -36.06 20.35
N HIS A 221 -1.16 -34.96 20.79
CA HIS A 221 -1.48 -34.71 22.20
C HIS A 221 -2.70 -35.52 22.66
N ARG A 222 -2.51 -36.33 23.71
CA ARG A 222 -3.52 -37.31 24.16
C ARG A 222 -4.81 -36.65 24.64
N LEU A 223 -4.72 -35.51 25.33
CA LEU A 223 -5.90 -34.77 25.82
C LEU A 223 -6.72 -34.20 24.65
N THR A 224 -6.07 -33.59 23.67
CA THR A 224 -6.73 -33.08 22.47
C THR A 224 -7.45 -34.20 21.73
N MET A 225 -6.78 -35.34 21.52
CA MET A 225 -7.39 -36.52 20.90
C MET A 225 -8.64 -37.02 21.64
N ALA A 226 -8.62 -37.00 22.98
CA ALA A 226 -9.73 -37.48 23.79
C ALA A 226 -10.95 -36.54 23.77
N ARG A 227 -10.78 -35.28 23.36
CA ARG A 227 -11.85 -34.27 23.29
C ARG A 227 -12.50 -34.16 21.91
N MET A 228 -12.03 -34.90 20.90
CA MET A 228 -12.57 -34.84 19.52
C MET A 228 -13.72 -35.81 19.30
N ASP A 229 -14.63 -35.50 18.36
CA ASP A 229 -15.73 -36.40 17.98
C ASP A 229 -15.25 -37.66 17.24
N ARG A 230 -14.26 -37.48 16.36
CA ARG A 230 -13.73 -38.53 15.48
C ARG A 230 -12.21 -38.43 15.37
N LEU A 231 -11.57 -39.58 15.45
CA LEU A 231 -10.13 -39.71 15.25
C LEU A 231 -9.84 -40.40 13.92
N TYR A 232 -8.90 -39.82 13.17
CA TYR A 232 -8.34 -40.42 11.97
C TYR A 232 -6.85 -40.68 12.25
N GLY A 233 -6.47 -41.95 12.30
CA GLY A 233 -5.08 -42.36 12.42
C GLY A 233 -4.48 -42.61 11.04
N VAL A 234 -3.22 -42.22 10.85
CA VAL A 234 -2.45 -42.60 9.67
C VAL A 234 -1.47 -43.69 10.09
N THR A 235 -1.54 -44.85 9.44
CA THR A 235 -0.64 -45.99 9.67
C THR A 235 0.09 -46.35 8.38
N MET A 236 1.31 -46.87 8.48
CA MET A 236 2.06 -47.39 7.35
C MET A 236 2.18 -48.90 7.51
N ALA A 237 1.25 -49.65 6.90
CA ALA A 237 1.31 -51.11 6.87
C ALA A 237 2.44 -51.61 5.95
N GLU A 238 2.71 -50.87 4.87
CA GLU A 238 3.80 -51.11 3.94
C GLU A 238 4.67 -49.85 3.81
N ARG A 239 5.98 -50.03 3.56
CA ARG A 239 6.93 -48.92 3.51
C ARG A 239 6.61 -48.00 2.34
N GLY A 240 6.22 -46.77 2.64
CA GLY A 240 5.88 -45.75 1.64
C GLY A 240 4.41 -45.69 1.24
N ILE A 241 3.53 -46.52 1.82
CA ILE A 241 2.08 -46.47 1.60
C ILE A 241 1.39 -46.15 2.92
N SER A 242 0.90 -44.91 3.04
CA SER A 242 0.08 -44.47 4.17
C SER A 242 -1.36 -44.92 3.99
N GLN A 243 -1.92 -45.58 5.00
CA GLN A 243 -3.33 -45.97 5.09
C GLN A 243 -4.02 -45.20 6.20
N LEU A 244 -5.24 -44.74 5.91
CA LEU A 244 -6.09 -44.03 6.86
C LEU A 244 -6.96 -45.04 7.63
N VAL A 245 -6.94 -44.96 8.95
CA VAL A 245 -7.84 -45.69 9.85
C VAL A 245 -8.69 -44.69 10.63
N SER A 246 -9.94 -45.01 10.94
CA SER A 246 -10.84 -44.09 11.64
C SER A 246 -11.51 -44.74 12.84
N VAL A 247 -11.62 -43.99 13.93
CA VAL A 247 -12.35 -44.38 15.14
C VAL A 247 -13.35 -43.27 15.49
N ASP A 248 -14.60 -43.64 15.73
CA ASP A 248 -15.66 -42.72 16.16
C ASP A 248 -15.74 -42.76 17.70
N LEU A 249 -15.24 -41.72 18.36
CA LEU A 249 -15.11 -41.67 19.82
C LEU A 249 -16.48 -41.54 20.49
N SER A 250 -17.39 -40.77 19.89
CA SER A 250 -18.77 -40.59 20.38
C SER A 250 -19.55 -41.92 20.43
N ARG A 251 -19.22 -42.89 19.56
CA ARG A 251 -19.79 -44.25 19.58
C ARG A 251 -19.09 -45.17 20.57
N ALA A 252 -17.78 -45.02 20.77
CA ALA A 252 -17.01 -45.86 21.69
C ALA A 252 -17.40 -45.64 23.17
N GLU A 253 -17.70 -44.39 23.56
CA GLU A 253 -18.18 -44.09 24.93
C GLU A 253 -19.55 -44.74 25.23
N LYS A 254 -20.47 -44.75 24.26
CA LYS A 254 -21.81 -45.37 24.40
C LYS A 254 -21.76 -46.89 24.57
N LEU A 255 -20.71 -47.55 24.07
CA LEU A 255 -20.49 -48.99 24.23
C LEU A 255 -19.88 -49.35 25.60
N ARG A 256 -19.21 -48.41 26.26
CA ARG A 256 -18.56 -48.62 27.56
C ARG A 256 -19.54 -48.51 28.75
N PHE A 257 -20.66 -47.80 28.56
CA PHE A 257 -21.75 -47.68 29.53
C PHE A 257 -23.10 -47.97 28.85
N PRO A 258 -23.50 -49.25 28.72
CA PRO A 258 -24.86 -49.55 28.27
C PRO A 258 -25.87 -48.97 29.28
N PRO A 259 -27.01 -48.41 28.85
CA PRO A 259 -28.06 -47.99 29.77
C PRO A 259 -28.49 -49.18 30.62
N ARG A 260 -28.50 -49.02 31.95
CA ARG A 260 -29.14 -49.98 32.85
C ARG A 260 -30.64 -49.94 32.55
N ASP A 261 -31.13 -50.98 31.92
CA ASP A 261 -32.55 -51.19 31.66
C ASP A 261 -33.29 -51.31 33.01
N PRO A 262 -34.27 -50.44 33.34
CA PRO A 262 -34.99 -50.49 34.62
C PRO A 262 -36.04 -51.62 34.70
N GLY A 263 -35.88 -52.70 33.93
CA GLY A 263 -36.95 -53.67 33.65
C GLY A 263 -36.59 -55.16 33.73
N THR A 264 -35.43 -55.56 34.27
CA THR A 264 -35.13 -56.99 34.47
C THR A 264 -35.63 -57.48 35.83
N PRO A 265 -36.55 -58.46 35.90
CA PRO A 265 -36.98 -59.02 37.17
C PRO A 265 -35.84 -59.85 37.79
N GLU A 266 -35.62 -59.68 39.09
CA GLU A 266 -34.71 -60.51 39.87
C GLU A 266 -35.16 -61.99 39.78
N LEU A 267 -34.29 -62.86 39.26
CA LEU A 267 -34.48 -64.30 39.35
C LEU A 267 -34.09 -64.77 40.77
N PRO A 268 -34.94 -65.56 41.45
CA PRO A 268 -34.67 -65.97 42.82
C PRO A 268 -33.62 -67.10 42.85
N GLY A 269 -32.60 -66.87 43.66
CA GLY A 269 -31.87 -67.83 44.49
C GLY A 269 -31.54 -69.22 43.95
N LEU A 270 -30.24 -69.48 43.81
CA LEU A 270 -29.66 -70.79 44.10
C LEU A 270 -28.46 -70.61 45.02
N ARG A 271 -28.72 -70.79 46.33
CA ARG A 271 -27.69 -71.25 47.27
C ARG A 271 -27.48 -72.75 46.99
N GLY A 272 -26.23 -73.10 46.75
CA GLY A 272 -25.69 -74.46 46.68
C GLY A 272 -24.18 -74.35 46.77
#